data_AF-A0AAU9NMP0-F1
#
_entry.id   AF-A0AAU9NMP0-F1
#
_cell.length_a   1.000
_cell.length_b   1.000
_cell.length_c   1.000
_cell.angle_alpha   90.00
_cell.angle_beta   90.00
_cell.angle_gamma   90.00
#
_symmetry.space_group_name_H-M   'P 1'
#
loop_
_entity.id
_entity.type
_entity.pdbx_description
1 polymer ?
#
loop_
_entity_poly.entity_id
_entity_poly.type
_entity_poly.pdbx_seq_one_letter_code
_entity_poly.pdbx_strand_id
1 'polypeptide(L)'
;MVPKLSGLHQQQNLLKVHNNSNAVILSTEILSTGWYAGKDRPMMVLNCLFRSGSAAILITNKKSANKISKYRLVHTLRTQGAFDDIAYNAALGKEDLQGITGFTFKKDAVVHAFGELLRSHLHVLGSSILPLEEKIRYGISVIRKRFLDKSTQLYVPNFRKVIQHYCLPTSGKAIAVGIGREMKLKEEEMEVALMTLHRFGNQSSSSLWYELAYMEAKERVKEGERVLQLGIGTGPKCTSLIWECNRLIIGEAQQGPWADCVNSYPASSLLVHVVSKSWTHGPQWQIQRRSQVGCTLTVDRKSTGVSIVPVILLIINLHWWQKRLFRYSFQPFGRVVDIYIGGKRDCSGSIFAFVRFEDIHDAKVLEKEMSKFRCGHCILRVNIAHYQKQHGSIGVKANTSYTTTPTKTHLGT
;
A
#
# COMPACT_ATOMS: atom_id res chain seq x y z
N MET A 1 -19.29 -0.73 13.81
CA MET A 1 -18.15 0.09 13.33
C MET A 1 -17.53 0.76 14.55
N VAL A 2 -16.40 0.24 15.04
CA VAL A 2 -15.74 0.67 16.29
C VAL A 2 -15.27 2.13 16.18
N PRO A 3 -15.39 2.97 17.23
CA PRO A 3 -14.83 4.30 17.22
C PRO A 3 -13.30 4.20 17.11
N LYS A 4 -12.82 4.38 15.87
CA LYS A 4 -11.44 4.75 15.55
C LYS A 4 -11.07 6.01 16.33
N LEU A 5 -9.80 6.46 16.30
CA LEU A 5 -9.28 7.67 17.00
C LEU A 5 -10.25 8.88 17.11
N SER A 6 -11.22 9.01 16.20
CA SER A 6 -12.45 9.80 16.35
C SER A 6 -13.10 9.82 17.75
N GLY A 7 -13.11 8.72 18.51
CA GLY A 7 -13.67 8.71 19.87
C GLY A 7 -12.90 9.67 20.81
N LEU A 8 -11.60 9.82 20.59
CA LEU A 8 -10.74 10.68 21.39
C LEU A 8 -11.01 12.17 21.12
N HIS A 9 -11.36 12.54 19.88
CA HIS A 9 -11.78 13.90 19.56
C HIS A 9 -13.08 14.28 20.29
N GLN A 10 -14.05 13.35 20.36
CA GLN A 10 -15.28 13.56 21.12
C GLN A 10 -15.00 13.70 22.62
N GLN A 11 -14.16 12.83 23.19
CA GLN A 11 -13.80 12.91 24.61
C GLN A 11 -13.01 14.17 24.94
N GLN A 12 -12.15 14.65 24.04
CA GLN A 12 -11.45 15.92 24.22
C GLN A 12 -12.44 17.08 24.32
N ASN A 13 -13.49 17.10 23.50
CA ASN A 13 -14.52 18.14 23.58
C ASN A 13 -15.31 18.05 24.89
N LEU A 14 -15.66 16.85 25.35
CA LEU A 14 -16.31 16.66 26.66
C LEU A 14 -15.42 17.14 27.81
N LEU A 15 -14.11 16.83 27.79
CA LEU A 15 -13.16 17.30 28.79
C LEU A 15 -12.86 18.81 28.69
N LYS A 16 -13.16 19.47 27.58
CA LYS A 16 -13.10 20.94 27.50
C LYS A 16 -14.29 21.60 28.20
N VAL A 17 -15.44 20.92 28.22
CA VAL A 17 -16.68 21.42 28.83
C VAL A 17 -16.72 21.09 30.33
N HIS A 18 -16.34 19.87 30.71
CA HIS A 18 -16.40 19.41 32.09
C HIS A 18 -15.04 19.51 32.78
N ASN A 19 -14.89 20.48 33.68
CA ASN A 19 -13.68 20.66 34.48
C ASN A 19 -13.42 19.48 35.42
N ASN A 20 -12.14 19.26 35.75
CA ASN A 20 -11.69 18.30 36.77
C ASN A 20 -12.27 16.88 36.60
N SER A 21 -12.35 16.39 35.37
CA SER A 21 -13.01 15.17 34.96
C SER A 21 -12.02 14.13 34.43
N ASN A 22 -12.44 12.86 34.49
CA ASN A 22 -11.73 11.72 33.93
C ASN A 22 -12.61 11.10 32.84
N ALA A 23 -12.00 10.60 31.77
CA ALA A 23 -12.68 9.80 30.76
C ALA A 23 -11.86 8.56 30.44
N VAL A 24 -12.56 7.45 30.21
CA VAL A 24 -11.96 6.19 29.76
C VAL A 24 -12.33 5.96 28.31
N ILE A 25 -11.33 5.78 27.47
CA ILE A 25 -11.49 5.43 26.07
C ILE A 25 -11.29 3.92 25.96
N LEU A 26 -12.32 3.21 25.53
CA LEU A 26 -12.25 1.80 25.20
C LEU A 26 -12.19 1.65 23.68
N SER A 27 -11.08 1.10 23.20
CA SER A 27 -10.92 0.68 21.82
C SER A 27 -10.99 -0.83 21.81
N THR A 28 -12.01 -1.43 21.18
CA THR A 28 -12.22 -2.87 21.19
C THR A 28 -12.64 -3.34 19.81
N GLU A 29 -11.88 -4.26 19.23
CA GLU A 29 -12.22 -4.93 17.97
C GLU A 29 -12.47 -6.41 18.27
N ILE A 30 -13.67 -6.88 17.91
CA ILE A 30 -14.14 -8.24 18.16
C ILE A 30 -14.48 -8.89 16.82
N LEU A 31 -13.63 -9.82 16.37
CA LEU A 31 -13.75 -10.44 15.05
C LEU A 31 -15.07 -11.15 14.79
N SER A 32 -15.68 -11.77 15.80
CA SER A 32 -16.93 -12.52 15.62
C SER A 32 -18.06 -11.66 15.07
N THR A 33 -18.05 -10.35 15.34
CA THR A 33 -19.05 -9.40 14.83
C THR A 33 -18.83 -8.98 13.38
N GLY A 34 -17.60 -9.13 12.86
CA GLY A 34 -17.21 -8.70 11.52
C GLY A 34 -16.80 -9.86 10.60
N TRP A 35 -16.94 -11.11 11.05
CA TRP A 35 -16.53 -12.29 10.30
C TRP A 35 -17.49 -12.56 9.14
N TYR A 36 -16.96 -12.55 7.92
CA TYR A 36 -17.75 -12.90 6.75
C TYR A 36 -17.73 -14.42 6.52
N ALA A 37 -18.88 -15.07 6.68
CA ALA A 37 -19.03 -16.53 6.53
C ALA A 37 -19.35 -16.99 5.09
N GLY A 38 -19.61 -16.05 4.18
CA GLY A 38 -19.96 -16.36 2.81
C GLY A 38 -18.76 -16.70 1.92
N LYS A 39 -19.02 -16.81 0.61
CA LYS A 39 -18.02 -17.28 -0.39
C LYS A 39 -17.55 -16.18 -1.34
N ASP A 40 -18.04 -14.96 -1.21
CA ASP A 40 -17.62 -13.83 -2.04
C ASP A 40 -16.18 -13.41 -1.67
N ARG A 41 -15.24 -13.70 -2.57
CA ARG A 41 -13.79 -13.51 -2.34
C ARG A 41 -13.44 -12.06 -1.93
N PRO A 42 -13.93 -11.01 -2.62
CA PRO A 42 -13.76 -9.62 -2.18
C PRO A 42 -14.11 -9.35 -0.71
N MET A 43 -15.10 -10.04 -0.14
CA MET A 43 -15.52 -9.87 1.25
C MET A 43 -14.67 -10.65 2.25
N MET A 44 -14.07 -11.77 1.82
CA MET A 44 -13.18 -12.58 2.66
C MET A 44 -11.87 -11.88 3.04
N VAL A 45 -11.46 -10.82 2.33
CA VAL A 45 -10.20 -10.09 2.58
C VAL A 45 -10.13 -9.59 4.03
N LEU A 46 -11.25 -9.15 4.61
CA LEU A 46 -11.29 -8.72 6.01
C LEU A 46 -10.87 -9.81 6.99
N ASN A 47 -11.34 -11.04 6.78
CA ASN A 47 -11.04 -12.18 7.65
C ASN A 47 -9.54 -12.48 7.70
N CYS A 48 -8.79 -12.12 6.66
CA CYS A 48 -7.34 -12.30 6.60
C CYS A 48 -6.56 -11.13 7.21
N LEU A 49 -7.16 -9.94 7.29
CA LEU A 49 -6.48 -8.72 7.72
C LEU A 49 -6.66 -8.47 9.22
N PHE A 50 -7.91 -8.54 9.70
CA PHE A 50 -8.25 -8.10 11.05
C PHE A 50 -7.94 -9.17 12.10
N ARG A 51 -7.61 -8.70 13.30
CA ARG A 51 -7.44 -9.49 14.52
C ARG A 51 -8.21 -8.83 15.65
N SER A 52 -8.62 -9.63 16.62
CA SER A 52 -9.24 -9.09 17.83
C SER A 52 -8.19 -8.35 18.68
N GLY A 53 -8.59 -7.28 19.34
CA GLY A 53 -7.70 -6.54 20.21
C GLY A 53 -8.41 -5.43 20.95
N SER A 54 -7.89 -5.08 22.12
CA SER A 54 -8.50 -4.08 22.98
C SER A 54 -7.47 -3.21 23.67
N ALA A 55 -7.79 -1.94 23.85
CA ALA A 55 -7.02 -0.99 24.64
C ALA A 55 -7.97 -0.12 25.47
N ALA A 56 -7.58 0.15 26.71
CA ALA A 56 -8.27 1.07 27.61
C ALA A 56 -7.32 2.21 27.97
N ILE A 57 -7.75 3.45 27.76
CA ILE A 57 -6.92 4.63 27.95
C ILE A 57 -7.65 5.59 28.87
N LEU A 58 -7.05 5.88 30.03
CA LEU A 58 -7.52 6.91 30.94
C LEU A 58 -6.95 8.27 30.53
N ILE A 59 -7.85 9.22 30.28
CA ILE A 59 -7.50 10.61 30.02
C ILE A 59 -8.17 11.53 31.05
N THR A 60 -7.57 12.68 31.29
CA THR A 60 -7.98 13.58 32.36
C THR A 60 -7.62 15.02 32.03
N ASN A 61 -8.42 15.99 32.49
CA ASN A 61 -8.08 17.41 32.46
C ASN A 61 -7.75 17.97 33.86
N LYS A 62 -7.55 17.09 34.85
CA LYS A 62 -7.21 17.47 36.23
C LYS A 62 -5.78 18.01 36.29
N LYS A 63 -5.60 19.23 36.81
CA LYS A 63 -4.27 19.85 36.97
C LYS A 63 -3.32 19.01 37.83
N SER A 64 -3.86 18.33 38.85
CA SER A 64 -3.09 17.45 39.75
C SER A 64 -2.46 16.26 39.03
N ALA A 65 -3.06 15.79 37.94
CA ALA A 65 -2.55 14.65 37.18
C ALA A 65 -1.38 14.99 36.25
N ASN A 66 -1.06 16.27 36.04
CA ASN A 66 -0.08 16.69 35.02
C ASN A 66 1.30 16.04 35.22
N LYS A 67 1.72 15.86 36.49
CA LYS A 67 3.00 15.23 36.86
C LYS A 67 3.02 13.70 36.75
N ILE A 68 1.86 13.06 36.74
CA ILE A 68 1.72 11.59 36.81
C ILE A 68 1.38 11.01 35.44
N SER A 69 0.62 11.76 34.63
CA SER A 69 0.24 11.40 33.26
C SER A 69 1.47 11.10 32.41
N LYS A 70 1.42 9.99 31.65
CA LYS A 70 2.47 9.62 30.70
C LYS A 70 2.59 10.66 29.57
N TYR A 71 1.45 11.06 29.02
CA TYR A 71 1.36 11.94 27.86
C TYR A 71 0.35 13.06 28.04
N ARG A 72 0.60 14.17 27.36
CA ARG A 72 -0.33 15.28 27.17
C ARG A 72 -0.72 15.38 25.70
N LEU A 73 -2.03 15.43 25.43
CA LEU A 73 -2.53 15.67 24.08
C LEU A 73 -2.32 17.14 23.69
N VAL A 74 -1.47 17.40 22.70
CA VAL A 74 -1.12 18.77 22.28
C VAL A 74 -1.87 19.22 21.04
N HIS A 75 -2.22 18.30 20.14
CA HIS A 75 -2.90 18.62 18.90
C HIS A 75 -3.78 17.47 18.42
N THR A 76 -4.89 17.82 17.79
CA THR A 76 -5.80 16.87 17.15
C THR A 76 -6.26 17.42 15.82
N LEU A 77 -6.21 16.62 14.78
CA LEU A 77 -6.76 16.96 13.48
C LEU A 77 -7.56 15.80 12.93
N ARG A 78 -8.73 16.09 12.36
CA ARG A 78 -9.52 15.14 11.59
C ARG A 78 -9.88 15.74 10.25
N THR A 79 -9.64 15.01 9.18
CA THR A 79 -10.14 15.32 7.84
C THR A 79 -11.07 14.23 7.36
N GLN A 80 -12.07 14.61 6.58
CA GLN A 80 -13.12 13.72 6.07
C GLN A 80 -13.22 13.88 4.55
N GLY A 81 -13.09 12.78 3.82
CA GLY A 81 -13.14 12.69 2.36
C GLY A 81 -14.42 12.02 1.85
N ALA A 82 -15.41 11.80 2.71
CA ALA A 82 -16.65 11.10 2.35
C ALA A 82 -17.54 11.84 1.33
N PHE A 83 -17.20 13.07 0.93
CA PHE A 83 -17.91 13.83 -0.11
C PHE A 83 -17.56 13.38 -1.53
N ASP A 84 -16.46 12.64 -1.72
CA ASP A 84 -16.08 12.06 -3.01
C ASP A 84 -16.71 10.66 -3.14
N ASP A 85 -17.50 10.45 -4.17
CA ASP A 85 -18.21 9.20 -4.43
C ASP A 85 -17.26 8.01 -4.60
N ILE A 86 -16.09 8.22 -5.21
CA ILE A 86 -15.08 7.16 -5.37
C ILE A 86 -14.61 6.72 -3.98
N ALA A 87 -14.32 7.70 -3.13
CA ALA A 87 -13.94 7.54 -1.74
C ALA A 87 -15.03 6.87 -0.89
N TYR A 88 -16.28 7.32 -1.02
CA TYR A 88 -17.43 6.80 -0.30
C TYR A 88 -17.66 5.32 -0.65
N ASN A 89 -17.63 5.00 -1.94
CA ASN A 89 -17.88 3.65 -2.44
C ASN A 89 -16.65 2.73 -2.40
N ALA A 90 -15.52 3.20 -1.87
CA ALA A 90 -14.27 2.43 -1.82
C ALA A 90 -14.34 1.25 -0.84
N ALA A 91 -15.08 1.40 0.26
CA ALA A 91 -15.20 0.41 1.32
C ALA A 91 -16.61 0.43 1.92
N LEU A 92 -17.44 -0.54 1.53
CA LEU A 92 -18.86 -0.59 1.89
C LEU A 92 -19.20 -1.94 2.53
N GLY A 93 -20.03 -1.88 3.57
CA GLY A 93 -20.74 -3.04 4.09
C GLY A 93 -21.97 -3.29 3.22
N LYS A 94 -22.13 -4.52 2.74
CA LYS A 94 -23.28 -4.94 1.93
C LYS A 94 -23.51 -6.44 2.11
N GLU A 95 -24.71 -6.88 1.79
CA GLU A 95 -25.02 -8.31 1.72
C GLU A 95 -24.53 -8.91 0.41
N ASP A 96 -24.15 -10.18 0.46
CA ASP A 96 -23.95 -10.99 -0.73
C ASP A 96 -25.29 -11.56 -1.26
N LEU A 97 -25.22 -12.37 -2.31
CA LEU A 97 -26.41 -12.98 -2.93
C LEU A 97 -27.16 -13.95 -2.00
N GLN A 98 -26.55 -14.37 -0.88
CA GLN A 98 -27.13 -15.27 0.11
C GLN A 98 -27.63 -14.52 1.34
N GLY A 99 -27.63 -13.18 1.32
CA GLY A 99 -28.01 -12.34 2.45
C GLY A 99 -26.96 -12.27 3.56
N ILE A 100 -25.74 -12.76 3.32
CA ILE A 100 -24.67 -12.71 4.32
C ILE A 100 -24.00 -11.35 4.23
N THR A 101 -24.06 -10.57 5.32
CA THR A 101 -23.37 -9.28 5.40
C THR A 101 -21.86 -9.46 5.36
N GLY A 102 -21.20 -8.77 4.44
CA GLY A 102 -19.75 -8.65 4.40
C GLY A 102 -19.33 -7.23 4.05
N PHE A 103 -18.03 -6.99 3.93
CA PHE A 103 -17.49 -5.71 3.48
C PHE A 103 -16.59 -5.91 2.27
N THR A 104 -16.81 -5.11 1.23
CA THR A 104 -15.98 -5.15 0.04
C THR A 104 -15.07 -3.92 -0.03
N PHE A 105 -13.81 -4.14 -0.38
CA PHE A 105 -12.89 -3.08 -0.77
C PHE A 105 -12.72 -3.03 -2.29
N LYS A 106 -13.03 -1.88 -2.89
CA LYS A 106 -12.63 -1.60 -4.26
C LYS A 106 -11.18 -1.13 -4.25
N LYS A 107 -10.24 -2.04 -4.47
CA LYS A 107 -8.79 -1.80 -4.29
C LYS A 107 -8.30 -0.48 -4.90
N ASP A 108 -8.62 -0.20 -6.16
CA ASP A 108 -8.13 0.99 -6.85
C ASP A 108 -8.76 2.28 -6.29
N ALA A 109 -10.06 2.24 -5.95
CA ALA A 109 -10.75 3.35 -5.30
C ALA A 109 -10.18 3.63 -3.90
N VAL A 110 -9.88 2.58 -3.12
CA VAL A 110 -9.25 2.72 -1.79
C VAL A 110 -7.89 3.38 -1.91
N VAL A 111 -7.03 2.93 -2.83
CA VAL A 111 -5.68 3.49 -3.01
C VAL A 111 -5.75 4.96 -3.43
N HIS A 112 -6.62 5.29 -4.38
CA HIS A 112 -6.81 6.66 -4.85
C HIS A 112 -7.32 7.58 -3.74
N ALA A 113 -8.47 7.22 -3.14
CA ALA A 113 -9.12 7.98 -2.07
C ALA A 113 -8.19 8.18 -0.86
N PHE A 114 -7.44 7.14 -0.50
CA PHE A 114 -6.46 7.19 0.56
C PHE A 114 -5.34 8.18 0.28
N GLY A 115 -4.75 8.14 -0.91
CA GLY A 115 -3.63 9.00 -1.28
C GLY A 115 -4.00 10.48 -1.24
N GLU A 116 -5.14 10.82 -1.84
CA GLU A 116 -5.63 12.21 -1.86
C GLU A 116 -6.00 12.72 -0.46
N LEU A 117 -6.73 11.91 0.32
CA LEU A 117 -7.07 12.26 1.68
C LEU A 117 -5.83 12.44 2.57
N LEU A 118 -4.84 11.55 2.44
CA LEU A 118 -3.61 11.62 3.21
C LEU A 118 -2.82 12.89 2.87
N ARG A 119 -2.66 13.22 1.58
CA ARG A 119 -1.98 14.45 1.15
C ARG A 119 -2.66 15.69 1.69
N SER A 120 -3.99 15.78 1.56
CA SER A 120 -4.77 16.87 2.12
C SER A 120 -4.61 16.96 3.64
N HIS A 121 -4.67 15.82 4.34
CA HIS A 121 -4.49 15.77 5.79
C HIS A 121 -3.11 16.25 6.22
N LEU A 122 -2.04 15.78 5.57
CA LEU A 122 -0.66 16.17 5.85
C LEU A 122 -0.41 17.63 5.53
N HIS A 123 -1.04 18.17 4.48
CA HIS A 123 -0.97 19.60 4.18
C HIS A 123 -1.56 20.44 5.32
N VAL A 124 -2.78 20.13 5.77
CA VAL A 124 -3.43 20.86 6.86
C VAL A 124 -2.66 20.68 8.17
N LEU A 125 -2.25 19.46 8.50
CA LEU A 125 -1.46 19.16 9.69
C LEU A 125 -0.14 19.94 9.69
N GLY A 126 0.60 19.87 8.58
CA GLY A 126 1.87 20.56 8.41
C GLY A 126 1.73 22.07 8.55
N SER A 127 0.66 22.66 8.00
CA SER A 127 0.40 24.09 8.13
C SER A 127 0.13 24.53 9.58
N SER A 128 -0.39 23.63 10.42
CA SER A 128 -0.67 23.91 11.84
C SER A 128 0.55 23.75 12.73
N ILE A 129 1.33 22.67 12.56
CA ILE A 129 2.32 22.26 13.56
C ILE A 129 3.77 22.61 13.21
N LEU A 130 4.09 22.80 11.94
CA LEU A 130 5.48 22.94 11.52
C LEU A 130 6.04 24.34 11.80
N PRO A 131 7.37 24.49 11.95
CA PRO A 131 8.01 25.81 12.04
C PRO A 131 7.79 26.63 10.77
N LEU A 132 7.83 27.96 10.90
CA LEU A 132 7.62 28.89 9.78
C LEU A 132 8.57 28.62 8.60
N GLU A 133 9.82 28.24 8.89
CA GLU A 133 10.83 27.86 7.90
C GLU A 133 10.39 26.70 6.98
N GLU A 134 9.71 25.69 7.53
CA GLU A 134 9.17 24.56 6.75
C GLU A 134 7.97 25.01 5.89
N LYS A 135 7.11 25.87 6.46
CA LYS A 135 5.95 26.43 5.75
C LYS A 135 6.37 27.28 4.56
N ILE A 136 7.39 28.13 4.73
CA ILE A 136 7.95 28.96 3.65
C ILE A 136 8.54 28.09 2.55
N ARG A 137 9.36 27.09 2.89
CA ARG A 137 9.95 26.17 1.89
C ARG A 137 8.89 25.41 1.09
N TYR A 138 7.83 24.96 1.77
CA TYR A 138 6.69 24.35 1.10
C TYR A 138 5.97 25.33 0.18
N GLY A 139 5.67 26.55 0.66
CA GLY A 139 5.03 27.60 -0.12
C GLY A 139 5.80 27.96 -1.40
N ILE A 140 7.13 28.15 -1.28
CA ILE A 140 8.01 28.39 -2.44
C ILE A 140 7.95 27.21 -3.42
N SER A 141 7.95 25.97 -2.93
CA SER A 141 7.85 24.80 -3.80
C SER A 141 6.52 24.71 -4.54
N VAL A 142 5.41 25.06 -3.91
CA VAL A 142 4.09 25.13 -4.54
C VAL A 142 4.07 26.21 -5.63
N ILE A 143 4.60 27.40 -5.35
CA ILE A 143 4.71 28.50 -6.32
C ILE A 143 5.59 28.08 -7.51
N ARG A 144 6.76 27.49 -7.25
CA ARG A 144 7.65 27.00 -8.31
C ARG A 144 6.98 25.96 -9.18
N LYS A 145 6.30 24.98 -8.59
CA LYS A 145 5.60 23.96 -9.36
C LYS A 145 4.45 24.52 -10.20
N ARG A 146 3.74 25.53 -9.68
CA ARG A 146 2.60 26.13 -10.35
C ARG A 146 2.99 27.08 -11.49
N PHE A 147 4.04 27.88 -11.29
CA PHE A 147 4.36 29.02 -12.16
C PHE A 147 5.72 28.94 -12.86
N LEU A 148 6.71 28.22 -12.32
CA LEU A 148 8.05 28.17 -12.90
C LEU A 148 8.32 26.86 -13.64
N ASP A 149 8.17 25.72 -12.96
CA ASP A 149 8.47 24.41 -13.51
C ASP A 149 7.49 23.35 -13.01
N LYS A 150 6.56 22.95 -13.89
CA LYS A 150 5.54 21.94 -13.59
C LYS A 150 6.13 20.54 -13.38
N SER A 151 7.37 20.30 -13.83
CA SER A 151 8.06 19.02 -13.68
C SER A 151 8.74 18.86 -12.32
N THR A 152 8.96 19.96 -11.58
CA THR A 152 9.58 19.89 -10.25
C THR A 152 8.69 19.12 -9.27
N GLN A 153 9.29 18.22 -8.49
CA GLN A 153 8.57 17.56 -7.41
C GLN A 153 8.26 18.53 -6.27
N LEU A 154 7.09 18.34 -5.63
CA LEU A 154 6.74 19.13 -4.46
C LEU A 154 7.68 18.81 -3.31
N TYR A 155 8.15 19.85 -2.65
CA TYR A 155 8.83 19.73 -1.38
C TYR A 155 7.88 19.07 -0.37
N VAL A 156 8.36 18.03 0.30
CA VAL A 156 7.64 17.39 1.41
C VAL A 156 8.20 17.99 2.69
N PRO A 157 7.37 18.68 3.50
CA PRO A 157 7.81 19.28 4.76
C PRO A 157 8.41 18.25 5.72
N ASN A 158 9.43 18.64 6.46
CA ASN A 158 10.11 17.74 7.39
C ASN A 158 9.40 17.72 8.76
N PHE A 159 8.50 16.75 8.95
CA PHE A 159 7.78 16.54 10.21
C PHE A 159 8.70 16.22 11.39
N ARG A 160 9.92 15.73 11.15
CA ARG A 160 10.89 15.40 12.22
C ARG A 160 11.35 16.59 13.05
N LYS A 161 11.18 17.82 12.54
CA LYS A 161 11.45 19.03 13.33
C LYS A 161 10.53 19.16 14.54
N VAL A 162 9.38 18.49 14.54
CA VAL A 162 8.36 18.60 15.58
C VAL A 162 7.96 17.24 16.16
N ILE A 163 8.05 16.17 15.38
CA ILE A 163 7.62 14.83 15.76
C ILE A 163 8.83 13.89 15.78
N GLN A 164 9.06 13.23 16.92
CA GLN A 164 10.16 12.28 17.10
C GLN A 164 9.72 10.84 16.81
N HIS A 165 8.45 10.52 17.10
CA HIS A 165 7.93 9.15 17.03
C HIS A 165 6.64 9.07 16.24
N TYR A 166 6.42 7.96 15.54
CA TYR A 166 5.29 7.77 14.63
C TYR A 166 4.59 6.43 14.90
N CYS A 167 3.28 6.47 15.13
CA CYS A 167 2.39 5.32 15.03
C CYS A 167 1.61 5.43 13.72
N LEU A 168 1.68 4.41 12.88
CA LEU A 168 1.12 4.39 11.54
C LEU A 168 0.09 3.26 11.39
N PRO A 169 -0.97 3.45 10.59
CA PRO A 169 -1.99 2.42 10.36
C PRO A 169 -1.40 1.04 10.03
N THR A 170 -1.69 0.06 10.88
CA THR A 170 -1.33 -1.37 10.71
C THR A 170 -2.27 -2.11 9.76
N SER A 171 -3.00 -1.41 8.89
CA SER A 171 -3.92 -1.99 7.91
C SER A 171 -3.24 -2.92 6.88
N GLY A 172 -1.90 -2.88 6.81
CA GLY A 172 -1.07 -3.75 6.00
C GLY A 172 0.31 -3.13 5.78
N LYS A 173 1.33 -3.97 5.55
CA LYS A 173 2.73 -3.52 5.37
C LYS A 173 2.85 -2.45 4.27
N ALA A 174 2.15 -2.64 3.16
CA ALA A 174 2.18 -1.69 2.04
C ALA A 174 1.59 -0.31 2.40
N ILE A 175 0.61 -0.27 3.31
CA ILE A 175 -0.02 0.98 3.75
C ILE A 175 0.93 1.75 4.67
N ALA A 176 1.47 1.10 5.70
CA ALA A 176 2.44 1.72 6.62
C ALA A 176 3.66 2.25 5.85
N VAL A 177 4.24 1.44 4.96
CA VAL A 177 5.38 1.84 4.11
C VAL A 177 4.99 2.95 3.13
N GLY A 178 3.78 2.91 2.57
CA GLY A 178 3.28 3.96 1.67
C GLY A 178 3.19 5.32 2.37
N ILE A 179 2.62 5.35 3.57
CA ILE A 179 2.55 6.56 4.40
C ILE A 179 3.95 7.05 4.75
N GLY A 180 4.82 6.15 5.22
CA GLY A 180 6.19 6.50 5.56
C GLY A 180 6.94 7.11 4.38
N ARG A 181 6.76 6.60 3.17
CA ARG A 181 7.33 7.21 1.95
C ARG A 181 6.76 8.61 1.68
N GLU A 182 5.45 8.80 1.80
CA GLU A 182 4.82 10.12 1.59
C GLU A 182 5.34 11.15 2.59
N MET A 183 5.59 10.74 3.83
CA MET A 183 6.16 11.58 4.90
C MET A 183 7.70 11.60 4.93
N LYS A 184 8.36 10.92 3.98
CA LYS A 184 9.82 10.70 3.92
C LYS A 184 10.43 10.15 5.21
N LEU A 185 9.76 9.22 5.88
CA LEU A 185 10.21 8.50 7.08
C LEU A 185 11.33 7.48 6.76
N LYS A 186 12.21 7.26 7.73
CA LYS A 186 13.24 6.22 7.77
C LYS A 186 12.58 4.88 8.11
N GLU A 187 13.29 3.81 7.83
CA GLU A 187 12.82 2.44 8.13
C GLU A 187 12.63 2.21 9.62
N GLU A 188 13.56 2.71 10.44
CA GLU A 188 13.53 2.70 11.90
C GLU A 188 12.24 3.37 12.44
N GLU A 189 11.81 4.46 11.81
CA GLU A 189 10.60 5.20 12.20
C GLU A 189 9.31 4.45 11.84
N MET A 190 9.36 3.52 10.88
CA MET A 190 8.23 2.65 10.50
C MET A 190 8.22 1.33 11.26
N GLU A 191 9.30 1.00 11.98
CA GLU A 191 9.46 -0.29 12.69
C GLU A 191 8.28 -0.58 13.60
N VAL A 192 7.84 0.42 14.37
CA VAL A 192 6.76 0.31 15.37
C VAL A 192 5.48 -0.27 14.76
N ALA A 193 5.04 0.30 13.63
CA ALA A 193 3.87 -0.17 12.89
C ALA A 193 4.08 -1.57 12.30
N LEU A 194 5.28 -1.85 11.77
CA LEU A 194 5.59 -3.14 11.16
C LEU A 194 5.67 -4.28 12.18
N MET A 195 6.26 -4.03 13.35
CA MET A 195 6.36 -5.02 14.42
C MET A 195 4.98 -5.27 15.05
N THR A 196 4.19 -4.21 15.26
CA THR A 196 2.82 -4.36 15.75
C THR A 196 1.97 -5.18 14.79
N LEU A 197 2.03 -4.87 13.50
CA LEU A 197 1.34 -5.64 12.46
C LEU A 197 1.82 -7.11 12.42
N HIS A 198 3.12 -7.35 12.56
CA HIS A 198 3.66 -8.71 12.57
C HIS A 198 3.17 -9.52 13.78
N ARG A 199 3.22 -8.94 14.99
CA ARG A 199 2.90 -9.65 16.24
C ARG A 199 1.40 -9.84 16.43
N PHE A 200 0.61 -8.81 16.14
CA PHE A 200 -0.81 -8.73 16.52
C PHE A 200 -1.77 -8.62 15.35
N GLY A 201 -1.27 -8.43 14.12
CA GLY A 201 -2.13 -8.15 12.97
C GLY A 201 -2.77 -6.75 13.03
N ASN A 202 -3.81 -6.54 12.22
CA ASN A 202 -4.59 -5.32 12.26
C ASN A 202 -5.70 -5.44 13.31
N GLN A 203 -5.50 -4.84 14.49
CA GLN A 203 -6.49 -4.79 15.57
C GLN A 203 -7.39 -3.56 15.47
N SER A 204 -7.58 -3.05 14.24
CA SER A 204 -8.40 -1.88 13.95
C SER A 204 -7.92 -0.68 14.75
N SER A 205 -8.84 -0.01 15.45
CA SER A 205 -8.56 1.18 16.26
C SER A 205 -7.58 0.94 17.41
N SER A 206 -7.45 -0.30 17.90
CA SER A 206 -6.58 -0.65 19.03
C SER A 206 -5.11 -0.66 18.65
N SER A 207 -4.77 -0.89 17.38
CA SER A 207 -3.37 -1.06 16.95
C SER A 207 -2.45 0.12 17.27
N LEU A 208 -2.95 1.36 17.16
CA LEU A 208 -2.14 2.54 17.47
C LEU A 208 -1.74 2.64 18.95
N TRP A 209 -2.51 2.01 19.84
CA TRP A 209 -2.18 1.91 21.26
C TRP A 209 -1.15 0.79 21.51
N TYR A 210 -1.21 -0.30 20.75
CA TYR A 210 -0.19 -1.35 20.79
C TYR A 210 1.15 -0.83 20.25
N GLU A 211 1.11 0.05 19.24
CA GLU A 211 2.28 0.76 18.73
C GLU A 211 2.90 1.68 19.79
N LEU A 212 2.08 2.47 20.49
CA LEU A 212 2.55 3.30 21.59
C LEU A 212 3.15 2.44 22.71
N ALA A 213 2.46 1.36 23.10
CA ALA A 213 2.94 0.41 24.10
C ALA A 213 4.26 -0.27 23.68
N TYR A 214 4.50 -0.52 22.39
CA TYR A 214 5.79 -1.04 21.92
C TYR A 214 6.93 -0.05 22.19
N MET A 215 6.70 1.24 21.92
CA MET A 215 7.68 2.28 22.18
C MET A 215 7.91 2.50 23.68
N GLU A 216 6.85 2.43 24.48
CA GLU A 216 6.92 2.48 25.94
C GLU A 216 7.72 1.29 26.50
N ALA A 217 7.41 0.06 26.06
CA ALA A 217 8.10 -1.16 26.48
C ALA A 217 9.58 -1.19 26.07
N LYS A 218 9.95 -0.45 25.03
CA LYS A 218 11.34 -0.25 24.59
C LYS A 218 11.98 1.01 25.18
N GLU A 219 11.26 1.75 26.03
CA GLU A 219 11.70 3.01 26.66
C GLU A 219 12.24 4.03 25.64
N ARG A 220 11.65 4.06 24.43
CA ARG A 220 12.13 4.90 23.31
C ARG A 220 11.71 6.35 23.40
N VAL A 221 10.59 6.63 24.08
CA VAL A 221 10.01 7.97 24.15
C VAL A 221 10.51 8.70 25.38
N LYS A 222 11.27 9.77 25.17
CA LYS A 222 11.81 10.60 26.24
C LYS A 222 10.85 11.72 26.62
N GLU A 223 11.02 12.27 27.81
CA GLU A 223 10.28 13.44 28.26
C GLU A 223 10.46 14.63 27.29
N GLY A 224 9.37 15.33 26.98
CA GLY A 224 9.31 16.41 26.00
C GLY A 224 9.21 15.97 24.54
N GLU A 225 9.46 14.70 24.22
CA GLU A 225 9.33 14.19 22.85
C GLU A 225 7.88 13.99 22.44
N ARG A 226 7.63 14.09 21.14
CA ARG A 226 6.28 14.03 20.57
C ARG A 226 6.06 12.78 19.73
N VAL A 227 4.92 12.15 19.96
CA VAL A 227 4.42 10.99 19.22
C VAL A 227 3.23 11.41 18.35
N LEU A 228 3.31 11.16 17.05
CA LEU A 228 2.19 11.29 16.13
C LEU A 228 1.50 9.93 15.97
N GLN A 229 0.23 9.85 16.34
CA GLN A 229 -0.64 8.74 15.97
C GLN A 229 -1.48 9.13 14.76
N LEU A 230 -1.32 8.40 13.65
CA LEU A 230 -2.09 8.60 12.43
C LEU A 230 -3.06 7.44 12.23
N GLY A 231 -4.36 7.71 12.19
CA GLY A 231 -5.40 6.72 11.99
C GLY A 231 -6.20 6.96 10.72
N ILE A 232 -6.49 5.90 9.98
CA ILE A 232 -7.27 5.97 8.73
C ILE A 232 -8.44 4.99 8.77
N GLY A 233 -9.61 5.40 8.28
CA GLY A 233 -10.83 4.59 8.36
C GLY A 233 -11.83 4.82 7.23
N THR A 234 -12.89 4.02 7.22
CA THR A 234 -14.02 4.05 6.26
C THR A 234 -14.88 5.31 6.40
N GLY A 235 -15.60 5.66 5.32
CA GLY A 235 -16.11 7.02 5.10
C GLY A 235 -14.90 7.96 5.14
N PRO A 236 -14.06 7.93 4.09
CA PRO A 236 -12.62 7.94 4.21
C PRO A 236 -12.15 9.12 5.05
N LYS A 237 -11.64 8.78 6.24
CA LYS A 237 -11.26 9.74 7.27
C LYS A 237 -9.84 9.50 7.70
N CYS A 238 -9.13 10.60 7.93
CA CYS A 238 -7.78 10.60 8.45
C CYS A 238 -7.78 11.39 9.76
N THR A 239 -7.16 10.85 10.80
CA THR A 239 -7.11 11.46 12.13
C THR A 239 -5.67 11.44 12.63
N SER A 240 -5.17 12.60 13.03
CA SER A 240 -3.87 12.75 13.68
C SER A 240 -4.06 13.18 15.12
N LEU A 241 -3.37 12.50 16.02
CA LEU A 241 -3.21 12.91 17.41
C LEU A 241 -1.72 13.12 17.68
N ILE A 242 -1.38 14.24 18.30
CA ILE A 242 -0.01 14.52 18.73
C ILE A 242 0.01 14.51 20.25
N TRP A 243 0.83 13.64 20.79
CA TRP A 243 1.07 13.47 22.21
C TRP A 243 2.46 13.97 22.53
N GLU A 244 2.61 14.72 23.62
CA GLU A 244 3.91 15.09 24.19
C GLU A 244 4.13 14.27 25.45
N CYS A 245 5.30 13.66 25.58
CA CYS A 245 5.65 12.86 26.73
C CYS A 245 5.92 13.77 27.94
N ASN A 246 5.18 13.58 29.03
CA ASN A 246 5.26 14.44 30.21
C ASN A 246 6.30 13.96 31.24
N ARG A 247 6.75 12.72 31.13
CA ARG A 247 7.69 12.10 32.08
C ARG A 247 8.46 10.98 31.40
N LEU A 248 9.58 10.59 32.00
CA LEU A 248 10.28 9.36 31.61
C LEU A 248 9.36 8.13 31.77
N ILE A 249 9.41 7.27 30.76
CA ILE A 249 8.70 5.99 30.71
C ILE A 249 9.69 4.89 31.04
N ILE A 250 9.50 4.23 32.18
CA ILE A 250 10.42 3.23 32.73
C ILE A 250 9.61 2.02 33.21
N GLY A 251 10.11 0.81 32.92
CA GLY A 251 9.55 -0.43 33.46
C GLY A 251 8.25 -0.90 32.79
N GLU A 252 7.84 -0.27 31.70
CA GLU A 252 6.68 -0.71 30.90
C GLU A 252 6.96 -1.99 30.11
N ALA A 253 8.24 -2.39 30.00
CA ALA A 253 8.65 -3.64 29.33
C ALA A 253 8.02 -4.89 29.94
N GLN A 254 7.64 -4.84 31.21
CA GLN A 254 6.98 -5.94 31.94
C GLN A 254 5.46 -5.76 32.00
N GLN A 255 4.92 -4.76 31.31
CA GLN A 255 3.52 -4.37 31.37
C GLN A 255 2.89 -4.37 29.97
N GLY A 256 1.58 -4.63 29.92
CA GLY A 256 0.81 -4.51 28.70
C GLY A 256 1.08 -5.61 27.66
N PRO A 257 0.74 -5.36 26.38
CA PRO A 257 0.62 -6.42 25.38
C PRO A 257 1.96 -6.99 24.89
N TRP A 258 3.08 -6.33 25.19
CA TRP A 258 4.42 -6.71 24.72
C TRP A 258 5.27 -7.42 25.78
N ALA A 259 4.78 -7.56 27.01
CA ALA A 259 5.58 -8.00 28.16
C ALA A 259 6.25 -9.37 27.94
N ASP A 260 5.59 -10.28 27.24
CA ASP A 260 6.06 -11.62 26.94
C ASP A 260 7.09 -11.69 25.82
N CYS A 261 7.13 -10.69 24.93
CA CYS A 261 7.86 -10.81 23.66
C CYS A 261 8.69 -9.60 23.25
N VAL A 262 8.66 -8.48 23.98
CA VAL A 262 9.31 -7.22 23.57
C VAL A 262 10.79 -7.41 23.21
N ASN A 263 11.51 -8.25 23.96
CA ASN A 263 12.94 -8.51 23.76
C ASN A 263 13.25 -9.27 22.45
N SER A 264 12.29 -10.02 21.90
CA SER A 264 12.43 -10.71 20.63
C SER A 264 12.18 -9.81 19.41
N TYR A 265 11.86 -8.54 19.63
CA TYR A 265 11.61 -7.55 18.59
C TYR A 265 12.71 -6.47 18.56
N PRO A 266 13.08 -5.93 17.39
CA PRO A 266 12.47 -6.20 16.08
C PRO A 266 12.85 -7.58 15.52
N ALA A 267 11.92 -8.22 14.80
CA ALA A 267 12.21 -9.48 14.13
C ALA A 267 13.14 -9.23 12.93
N SER A 268 14.36 -9.77 12.97
CA SER A 268 15.45 -9.49 12.01
C SER A 268 15.07 -9.68 10.54
N SER A 269 14.15 -10.61 10.25
CA SER A 269 13.68 -10.92 8.89
C SER A 269 12.84 -9.82 8.23
N LEU A 270 12.29 -8.88 9.01
CA LEU A 270 11.40 -7.83 8.51
C LEU A 270 12.10 -6.53 8.15
N LEU A 271 13.25 -6.25 8.77
CA LEU A 271 14.07 -5.05 8.51
C LEU A 271 14.87 -5.19 7.20
N VAL A 272 15.30 -6.40 6.85
CA VAL A 272 16.12 -6.68 5.64
C VAL A 272 15.37 -6.43 4.31
N HIS A 273 14.05 -6.26 4.32
CA HIS A 273 13.24 -6.10 3.10
C HIS A 273 12.82 -4.66 2.76
N VAL A 274 13.31 -3.65 3.46
CA VAL A 274 13.05 -2.24 3.10
C VAL A 274 14.26 -1.59 2.41
N VAL A 275 15.47 -2.13 2.61
CA VAL A 275 16.70 -1.71 1.93
C VAL A 275 16.78 -2.24 0.49
N SER A 276 16.38 -1.42 -0.48
CA SER A 276 17.19 -1.09 -1.66
C SER A 276 16.39 -0.24 -2.65
N LYS A 277 16.69 1.07 -2.65
CA LYS A 277 16.86 1.93 -3.85
C LYS A 277 17.10 3.38 -3.42
N SER A 278 18.27 3.64 -2.87
CA SER A 278 18.94 4.94 -3.05
C SER A 278 19.96 4.76 -4.18
N TRP A 279 19.77 5.51 -5.26
CA TRP A 279 20.64 5.56 -6.42
C TRP A 279 21.74 6.58 -6.15
N THR A 280 23.00 6.15 -6.08
CA THR A 280 24.17 7.00 -6.29
C THR A 280 25.21 6.21 -7.09
N HIS A 281 25.59 6.75 -8.24
CA HIS A 281 26.62 6.32 -9.19
C HIS A 281 26.38 5.00 -9.97
N GLY A 282 26.25 5.15 -11.29
CA GLY A 282 26.20 4.03 -12.22
C GLY A 282 27.61 3.52 -12.59
N PRO A 283 27.75 2.24 -12.94
CA PRO A 283 28.85 1.76 -13.77
C PRO A 283 28.36 1.41 -15.18
N GLN A 284 29.15 1.82 -16.18
CA GLN A 284 29.08 1.32 -17.55
C GLN A 284 29.34 -0.19 -17.58
N TRP A 285 28.62 -0.94 -18.41
CA TRP A 285 28.91 -2.36 -18.67
C TRP A 285 28.96 -2.64 -20.17
N GLN A 286 30.02 -3.34 -20.60
CA GLN A 286 30.25 -3.76 -21.98
C GLN A 286 29.49 -5.05 -22.34
N ILE A 287 29.00 -5.11 -23.58
CA ILE A 287 28.30 -6.25 -24.18
C ILE A 287 29.35 -7.17 -24.82
N GLN A 288 29.47 -8.41 -24.36
CA GLN A 288 30.33 -9.41 -24.97
C GLN A 288 29.49 -10.34 -25.86
N ARG A 289 29.55 -10.13 -27.19
CA ARG A 289 28.99 -11.06 -28.19
C ARG A 289 29.97 -12.22 -28.38
N ARG A 290 29.52 -13.45 -28.15
CA ARG A 290 30.21 -14.63 -28.68
C ARG A 290 29.88 -14.72 -30.17
N SER A 291 30.90 -14.58 -31.00
CA SER A 291 30.81 -14.80 -32.44
C SER A 291 30.47 -16.26 -32.72
N GLN A 292 29.37 -16.48 -33.43
CA GLN A 292 29.31 -17.46 -34.53
C GLN A 292 28.03 -17.21 -35.34
N VAL A 293 28.26 -16.76 -36.58
CA VAL A 293 27.40 -16.80 -37.77
C VAL A 293 25.91 -16.48 -37.54
N GLY A 294 25.59 -15.18 -37.57
CA GLY A 294 24.22 -14.69 -37.59
C GLY A 294 23.64 -14.73 -39.00
N CYS A 295 22.52 -15.44 -39.15
CA CYS A 295 21.55 -15.15 -40.20
C CYS A 295 21.03 -13.73 -39.98
N THR A 296 21.17 -12.90 -41.00
CA THR A 296 20.61 -11.54 -41.03
C THR A 296 19.09 -11.65 -41.16
N LEU A 297 18.33 -11.28 -40.13
CA LEU A 297 16.92 -10.97 -40.29
C LEU A 297 16.84 -9.59 -40.97
N THR A 298 16.76 -9.59 -42.30
CA THR A 298 16.39 -8.41 -43.08
C THR A 298 14.92 -8.09 -42.82
N VAL A 299 14.66 -6.96 -42.17
CA VAL A 299 13.33 -6.38 -42.10
C VAL A 299 13.07 -5.70 -43.44
N ASP A 300 12.42 -6.42 -44.35
CA ASP A 300 11.99 -5.86 -45.63
C ASP A 300 10.72 -5.03 -45.40
N ARG A 301 10.80 -3.73 -45.66
CA ARG A 301 9.70 -2.78 -45.47
C ARG A 301 8.92 -2.68 -46.78
N LYS A 302 8.09 -3.68 -47.07
CA LYS A 302 7.09 -3.59 -48.14
C LYS A 302 5.68 -3.88 -47.62
N SER A 303 4.81 -2.89 -47.85
CA SER A 303 3.38 -2.93 -47.58
C SER A 303 2.70 -4.08 -48.32
N THR A 304 2.22 -5.08 -47.56
CA THR A 304 1.13 -5.95 -47.99
C THR A 304 0.28 -6.29 -46.77
N GLY A 305 -1.04 -6.24 -46.93
CA GLY A 305 -2.02 -6.37 -45.85
C GLY A 305 -2.08 -7.79 -45.26
N VAL A 306 -1.19 -8.09 -44.33
CA VAL A 306 -1.25 -9.27 -43.48
C VAL A 306 -1.55 -8.80 -42.06
N SER A 307 -2.61 -9.34 -41.45
CA SER A 307 -2.91 -9.07 -40.04
C SER A 307 -1.80 -9.66 -39.17
N ILE A 308 -0.90 -8.81 -38.66
CA ILE A 308 0.21 -9.28 -37.84
C ILE A 308 -0.28 -9.41 -36.40
N VAL A 309 -0.17 -10.63 -35.86
CA VAL A 309 -0.73 -10.99 -34.56
C VAL A 309 0.32 -10.69 -33.47
N PRO A 310 -0.04 -9.99 -32.37
CA PRO A 310 0.88 -9.81 -31.27
C PRO A 310 1.18 -11.16 -30.60
N VAL A 311 2.46 -11.54 -30.55
CA VAL A 311 2.91 -12.81 -29.96
C VAL A 311 3.28 -12.60 -28.50
N ILE A 312 2.82 -13.49 -27.62
CA ILE A 312 3.14 -13.50 -26.20
C ILE A 312 4.06 -14.69 -25.90
N LEU A 313 5.21 -14.44 -25.30
CA LEU A 313 6.16 -15.46 -24.87
C LEU A 313 6.24 -15.51 -23.34
N LEU A 314 6.06 -16.71 -22.77
CA LEU A 314 6.31 -17.02 -21.36
C LEU A 314 7.79 -17.33 -21.17
N ILE A 315 8.42 -16.64 -20.22
CA ILE A 315 9.82 -16.79 -19.86
C ILE A 315 9.90 -17.29 -18.42
N ILE A 316 10.70 -18.31 -18.12
CA ILE A 316 10.91 -18.88 -16.79
C ILE A 316 12.42 -18.84 -16.44
N ASN A 317 12.75 -18.92 -15.14
CA ASN A 317 14.11 -18.84 -14.56
C ASN A 317 14.72 -17.44 -14.51
N LEU A 318 13.87 -16.44 -14.26
CA LEU A 318 14.32 -15.05 -14.16
C LEU A 318 14.77 -14.66 -12.75
N HIS A 319 15.88 -13.93 -12.67
CA HIS A 319 16.37 -13.41 -11.40
C HIS A 319 15.71 -12.06 -11.05
N TRP A 320 15.33 -11.90 -9.78
CA TRP A 320 14.40 -10.85 -9.34
C TRP A 320 14.93 -9.41 -9.41
N TRP A 321 16.24 -9.22 -9.50
CA TRP A 321 16.89 -7.90 -9.56
C TRP A 321 16.92 -7.26 -10.96
N GLN A 322 16.51 -7.97 -12.02
CA GLN A 322 16.68 -7.52 -13.41
C GLN A 322 15.50 -6.69 -13.98
N LYS A 323 14.50 -6.33 -13.15
CA LYS A 323 13.22 -5.71 -13.57
C LYS A 323 13.32 -4.39 -14.36
N ARG A 324 14.43 -3.64 -14.26
CA ARG A 324 14.61 -2.34 -14.95
C ARG A 324 15.36 -2.44 -16.28
N LEU A 325 16.20 -3.46 -16.46
CA LEU A 325 17.00 -3.67 -17.68
C LEU A 325 16.28 -4.57 -18.70
N PHE A 326 15.24 -5.26 -18.23
CA PHE A 326 14.51 -6.28 -18.95
C PHE A 326 14.03 -5.84 -20.33
N ARG A 327 13.40 -4.66 -20.43
CA ARG A 327 12.84 -4.18 -21.71
C ARG A 327 13.91 -3.99 -22.79
N TYR A 328 15.09 -3.50 -22.43
CA TYR A 328 16.19 -3.28 -23.37
C TYR A 328 16.81 -4.59 -23.87
N SER A 329 16.86 -5.63 -23.02
CA SER A 329 17.40 -6.93 -23.41
C SER A 329 16.58 -7.66 -24.47
N PHE A 330 15.27 -7.34 -24.60
CA PHE A 330 14.38 -7.97 -25.57
C PHE A 330 14.18 -7.16 -26.87
N GLN A 331 14.62 -5.90 -26.93
CA GLN A 331 14.55 -5.07 -28.13
C GLN A 331 15.25 -5.66 -29.37
N PRO A 332 16.38 -6.39 -29.27
CA PRO A 332 17.00 -7.02 -30.44
C PRO A 332 16.14 -8.09 -31.13
N PHE A 333 15.14 -8.64 -30.43
CA PHE A 333 14.28 -9.71 -30.93
C PHE A 333 12.97 -9.21 -31.56
N GLY A 334 12.68 -7.90 -31.45
CA GLY A 334 11.48 -7.28 -31.99
C GLY A 334 11.00 -6.11 -31.14
N ARG A 335 9.93 -5.44 -31.59
CA ARG A 335 9.35 -4.32 -30.85
C ARG A 335 8.51 -4.85 -29.68
N VAL A 336 8.95 -4.56 -28.46
CA VAL A 336 8.25 -5.00 -27.24
C VAL A 336 7.06 -4.08 -26.91
N VAL A 337 5.86 -4.65 -26.98
CA VAL A 337 4.58 -4.00 -26.65
C VAL A 337 4.39 -3.92 -25.13
N ASP A 338 4.50 -5.06 -24.45
CA ASP A 338 4.24 -5.18 -23.02
C ASP A 338 5.12 -6.26 -22.37
N ILE A 339 5.44 -6.09 -21.09
CA ILE A 339 6.13 -7.09 -20.28
C ILE A 339 5.41 -7.21 -18.94
N TYR A 340 4.84 -8.39 -18.68
CA TYR A 340 4.34 -8.76 -17.36
C TYR A 340 5.35 -9.65 -16.64
N ILE A 341 5.70 -9.35 -15.40
CA ILE A 341 6.57 -10.22 -14.59
C ILE A 341 5.75 -10.76 -13.42
N GLY A 342 5.71 -12.08 -13.28
CA GLY A 342 5.08 -12.77 -12.16
C GLY A 342 5.68 -12.30 -10.84
N GLY A 343 4.82 -11.79 -9.95
CA GLY A 343 5.25 -11.30 -8.64
C GLY A 343 5.62 -12.41 -7.64
N LYS A 344 5.31 -13.67 -7.97
CA LYS A 344 5.53 -14.87 -7.15
C LYS A 344 6.58 -15.76 -7.80
N ARG A 345 7.40 -16.41 -6.96
CA ARG A 345 8.29 -17.49 -7.37
C ARG A 345 7.52 -18.81 -7.37
N ASP A 346 7.88 -19.72 -8.28
CA ASP A 346 7.42 -21.10 -8.21
C ASP A 346 8.16 -21.88 -7.11
N CYS A 347 7.80 -23.16 -6.92
CA CYS A 347 8.44 -24.05 -5.97
C CYS A 347 9.93 -24.31 -6.24
N SER A 348 10.40 -24.06 -7.48
CA SER A 348 11.81 -24.14 -7.85
C SER A 348 12.58 -22.83 -7.61
N GLY A 349 11.90 -21.79 -7.11
CA GLY A 349 12.48 -20.47 -6.86
C GLY A 349 12.53 -19.57 -8.09
N SER A 350 11.97 -20.01 -9.22
CA SER A 350 12.01 -19.31 -10.50
C SER A 350 10.89 -18.30 -10.65
N ILE A 351 11.18 -17.20 -11.34
CA ILE A 351 10.20 -16.17 -11.71
C ILE A 351 9.84 -16.36 -13.17
N PHE A 352 8.53 -16.26 -13.46
CA PHE A 352 8.04 -16.22 -14.81
C PHE A 352 7.73 -14.79 -15.28
N ALA A 353 7.80 -14.54 -16.59
CA ALA A 353 7.39 -13.30 -17.24
C ALA A 353 6.67 -13.58 -18.55
N PHE A 354 5.75 -12.72 -18.96
CA PHE A 354 5.17 -12.70 -20.29
C PHE A 354 5.70 -11.48 -21.04
N VAL A 355 6.29 -11.70 -22.21
CA VAL A 355 6.72 -10.62 -23.10
C VAL A 355 5.84 -10.63 -24.33
N ARG A 356 5.21 -9.50 -24.63
CA ARG A 356 4.42 -9.30 -25.84
C ARG A 356 5.22 -8.48 -26.85
N PHE A 357 5.27 -8.97 -28.07
CA PHE A 357 5.95 -8.33 -29.18
C PHE A 357 4.97 -7.95 -30.28
N GLU A 358 5.29 -6.86 -30.99
CA GLU A 358 4.59 -6.36 -32.16
C GLU A 358 5.21 -6.96 -33.43
N ASP A 359 4.37 -7.22 -34.42
CA ASP A 359 4.76 -7.51 -35.79
C ASP A 359 5.67 -8.76 -36.01
N ILE A 360 5.45 -9.87 -35.30
CA ILE A 360 6.22 -11.11 -35.51
C ILE A 360 5.54 -12.03 -36.54
N HIS A 361 6.29 -12.40 -37.57
CA HIS A 361 5.84 -13.31 -38.62
C HIS A 361 6.04 -14.80 -38.29
N ASP A 362 7.06 -15.17 -37.50
CA ASP A 362 7.32 -16.57 -37.09
C ASP A 362 7.67 -16.66 -35.59
N ALA A 363 6.70 -17.09 -34.78
CA ALA A 363 6.83 -17.20 -33.34
C ALA A 363 7.79 -18.35 -32.91
N LYS A 364 7.89 -19.44 -33.69
CA LYS A 364 8.72 -20.59 -33.35
C LYS A 364 10.20 -20.28 -33.55
N VAL A 365 10.54 -19.52 -34.58
CA VAL A 365 11.91 -19.04 -34.80
C VAL A 365 12.33 -18.09 -33.69
N LEU A 366 11.44 -17.18 -33.30
CA LEU A 366 11.70 -16.23 -32.21
C LEU A 366 11.94 -16.93 -30.86
N GLU A 367 11.11 -17.92 -30.53
CA GLU A 367 11.26 -18.75 -29.33
C GLU A 367 12.63 -19.44 -29.30
N LYS A 368 13.07 -19.99 -30.44
CA LYS A 368 14.36 -20.67 -30.58
C LYS A 368 15.54 -19.73 -30.40
N GLU A 369 15.49 -18.51 -30.95
CA GLU A 369 16.55 -17.51 -30.79
C GLU A 369 16.62 -16.94 -29.38
N MET A 370 15.46 -16.66 -28.76
CA MET A 370 15.43 -16.17 -27.38
C MET A 370 15.87 -17.23 -26.36
N SER A 371 15.59 -18.51 -26.61
CA SER A 371 16.05 -19.62 -25.75
C SER A 371 17.58 -19.79 -25.74
N LYS A 372 18.29 -19.25 -26.73
CA LYS A 372 19.77 -19.24 -26.78
C LYS A 372 20.37 -18.06 -26.00
N PHE A 373 19.57 -17.04 -25.67
CA PHE A 373 20.05 -15.82 -25.06
C PHE A 373 20.25 -15.97 -23.54
N ARG A 374 21.37 -15.45 -23.03
CA ARG A 374 21.68 -15.40 -21.59
C ARG A 374 21.62 -13.96 -21.09
N CYS A 375 20.83 -13.74 -20.03
CA CYS A 375 20.77 -12.45 -19.34
C CYS A 375 21.66 -12.51 -18.08
N GLY A 376 22.94 -12.16 -18.23
CA GLY A 376 23.95 -12.38 -17.19
C GLY A 376 24.18 -13.88 -16.95
N HIS A 377 24.04 -14.34 -15.71
CA HIS A 377 24.15 -15.76 -15.33
C HIS A 377 22.83 -16.55 -15.49
N CYS A 378 21.77 -15.93 -15.98
CA CYS A 378 20.45 -16.57 -16.08
C CYS A 378 20.25 -17.26 -17.44
N ILE A 379 19.76 -18.50 -17.40
CA ILE A 379 19.34 -19.27 -18.58
C ILE A 379 17.84 -19.08 -18.75
N LEU A 380 17.42 -18.50 -19.88
CA LEU A 380 16.00 -18.26 -20.17
C LEU A 380 15.36 -19.54 -20.72
N ARG A 381 14.22 -19.94 -20.16
CA ARG A 381 13.31 -20.91 -20.80
C ARG A 381 12.13 -20.16 -21.37
N VAL A 382 11.99 -20.19 -22.69
CA VAL A 382 10.98 -19.43 -23.42
C VAL A 382 9.96 -20.39 -24.03
N ASN A 383 8.67 -20.10 -23.88
CA ASN A 383 7.56 -20.84 -24.46
C ASN A 383 6.54 -19.88 -25.07
N ILE A 384 5.81 -20.29 -26.10
CA ILE A 384 4.70 -19.49 -26.65
C ILE A 384 3.46 -19.59 -25.75
N ALA A 385 2.90 -18.44 -25.37
CA ALA A 385 1.67 -18.39 -24.59
C ALA A 385 0.45 -18.44 -25.53
N HIS A 386 -0.40 -19.46 -25.36
CA HIS A 386 -1.57 -19.68 -26.20
C HIS A 386 -2.81 -18.83 -25.85
N TYR A 387 -2.74 -18.00 -24.79
CA TYR A 387 -3.86 -17.18 -24.34
C TYR A 387 -3.72 -15.71 -24.79
N GLN A 388 -4.63 -15.28 -25.67
CA GLN A 388 -4.72 -13.90 -26.12
C GLN A 388 -5.69 -13.10 -25.23
N LYS A 389 -5.28 -11.91 -24.78
CA LYS A 389 -6.18 -10.92 -24.17
C LYS A 389 -6.64 -9.97 -25.26
N GLN A 390 -7.93 -9.98 -25.60
CA GLN A 390 -8.49 -9.00 -26.55
C GLN A 390 -8.38 -7.58 -25.95
N HIS A 391 -7.82 -6.65 -26.72
CA HIS A 391 -7.78 -5.23 -26.36
C HIS A 391 -9.16 -4.61 -26.60
N GLY A 392 -9.64 -3.82 -25.64
CA GLY A 392 -11.01 -3.33 -25.58
C GLY A 392 -11.42 -2.43 -26.75
N SER A 393 -12.62 -2.67 -27.26
CA SER A 393 -13.40 -1.73 -28.06
C SER A 393 -14.28 -0.88 -27.14
N ILE A 394 -14.19 0.43 -27.36
CA ILE A 394 -15.12 1.46 -26.88
C ILE A 394 -16.53 1.09 -27.36
N GLY A 395 -17.52 1.31 -26.49
CA GLY A 395 -18.87 0.77 -26.62
C GLY A 395 -19.59 1.10 -27.93
N VAL A 396 -20.17 0.06 -28.52
CA VAL A 396 -21.40 0.12 -29.32
C VAL A 396 -22.16 -1.18 -29.01
N LYS A 397 -23.40 -1.07 -28.54
CA LYS A 397 -24.34 -2.20 -28.48
C LYS A 397 -24.57 -2.70 -29.90
N ALA A 398 -24.30 -3.97 -30.17
CA ALA A 398 -24.78 -4.64 -31.37
C ALA A 398 -25.51 -5.93 -30.96
N ASN A 399 -26.77 -5.99 -31.37
CA ASN A 399 -27.73 -7.06 -31.16
C ASN A 399 -27.14 -8.44 -31.50
N THR A 400 -27.38 -9.42 -30.64
CA THR A 400 -27.29 -10.82 -31.04
C THR A 400 -28.69 -11.39 -31.08
N SER A 401 -29.13 -11.65 -32.31
CA SER A 401 -30.28 -12.44 -32.70
C SER A 401 -30.27 -13.82 -32.02
N TYR A 402 -31.42 -14.19 -31.46
CA TYR A 402 -31.69 -15.55 -31.02
C TYR A 402 -31.91 -16.43 -32.26
N THR A 403 -31.06 -17.43 -32.45
CA THR A 403 -31.31 -18.51 -33.42
C THR A 403 -32.15 -19.57 -32.72
N THR A 404 -33.44 -19.56 -32.96
CA THR A 404 -34.42 -20.53 -32.46
C THR A 404 -34.23 -21.88 -33.18
N THR A 405 -34.08 -22.95 -32.41
CA THR A 405 -34.12 -24.34 -32.88
C THR A 405 -35.58 -24.75 -33.07
N PRO A 406 -35.98 -25.43 -34.16
CA PRO A 406 -37.38 -25.78 -34.38
C PRO A 406 -37.72 -27.06 -33.61
N THR A 407 -38.72 -26.98 -32.72
CA THR A 407 -39.33 -28.17 -32.11
C THR A 407 -40.81 -28.25 -32.48
N LYS A 408 -41.09 -29.33 -33.22
CA LYS A 408 -42.35 -30.00 -33.57
C LYS A 408 -43.66 -29.46 -32.97
N THR A 409 -44.56 -29.13 -33.89
CA THR A 409 -46.01 -29.01 -33.75
C THR A 409 -46.66 -30.34 -33.33
N HIS A 410 -47.47 -30.30 -32.26
CA HIS A 410 -48.61 -31.17 -32.09
C HIS A 410 -49.83 -30.29 -31.79
N LEU A 411 -50.74 -30.24 -32.76
CA LEU A 411 -52.09 -29.70 -32.62
C LEU A 411 -52.97 -30.74 -31.92
N GLY A 412 -53.78 -30.27 -30.98
CA GLY A 412 -54.92 -30.98 -30.43
C GLY A 412 -55.91 -29.93 -29.93
N THR A 413 -56.98 -29.73 -30.71
CA THR A 413 -58.24 -29.10 -30.29
C THR A 413 -58.90 -29.85 -29.16
#